data_AF-A0AAD9PMX3-F1
#
_entry.id   AF-A0AAD9PMX3-F1
#
_cell.length_a   1.000
_cell.length_b   1.000
_cell.length_c   1.000
_cell.angle_alpha   90.00
_cell.angle_beta   90.00
_cell.angle_gamma   90.00
#
_symmetry.space_group_name_H-M   'P 1'
#
loop_
_entity.id
_entity.type
_entity.pdbx_description
1 polymer ?
#
loop_
_entity_poly.entity_id
_entity_poly.type
_entity_poly.pdbx_seq_one_letter_code
_entity_poly.pdbx_strand_id
1 'polypeptide(L)'
;MKRFVDFSLKISQPLTVTRALSLGLLSLCQGVMLARFLRPVLGIDPAIVTDALMLTVAIFGSFSLAALFMTSRLWIYIGAISLSGISYAFLASLANLWFQSDLVDNFLGLVLLFSACGYVLGIVLK
;
A
#
# COMPACT_ATOMS: atom_id res chain seq x y z
N MET A 1 21.17 -18.00 10.34
CA MET A 1 20.10 -18.66 9.55
C MET A 1 18.91 -19.13 10.39
N LYS A 2 19.12 -19.78 11.56
CA LYS A 2 18.02 -20.30 12.42
C LYS A 2 16.99 -19.24 12.88
N ARG A 3 17.42 -18.02 13.28
CA ARG A 3 16.52 -16.90 13.63
C ARG A 3 15.54 -16.46 12.53
N PHE A 4 15.92 -16.58 11.26
CA PHE A 4 15.05 -16.19 10.13
C PHE A 4 13.97 -17.25 9.87
N VAL A 5 14.28 -18.53 10.11
CA VAL A 5 13.33 -19.65 10.04
C VAL A 5 12.36 -19.60 11.22
N ASP A 6 12.84 -19.29 12.44
CA ASP A 6 11.98 -19.10 13.62
C ASP A 6 11.00 -17.93 13.46
N PHE A 7 11.42 -16.86 12.78
CA PHE A 7 10.53 -15.74 12.43
C PHE A 7 9.48 -16.14 11.39
N SER A 8 9.86 -16.97 10.41
CA SER A 8 8.95 -17.51 9.39
C SER A 8 7.92 -18.49 9.99
N LEU A 9 8.33 -19.34 10.94
CA LEU A 9 7.43 -20.26 11.65
C LEU A 9 6.47 -19.55 12.61
N LYS A 10 6.84 -18.37 13.11
CA LYS A 10 5.96 -17.54 13.96
C LYS A 10 4.87 -16.81 13.18
N ILE A 11 5.02 -16.65 11.87
CA ILE A 11 3.97 -16.17 10.95
C ILE A 11 2.97 -17.28 10.64
N SER A 12 3.41 -18.55 10.61
CA SER A 12 2.58 -19.74 10.39
C SER A 12 1.92 -20.28 11.68
N GLN A 13 1.61 -19.43 12.64
CA GLN A 13 0.82 -19.80 13.83
C GLN A 13 -0.67 -19.75 13.49
N PRO A 14 -1.51 -20.65 14.04
CA PRO A 14 -2.95 -20.64 13.75
C PRO A 14 -3.51 -19.26 14.06
N LEU A 15 -4.24 -18.70 13.08
CA LEU A 15 -4.83 -17.38 13.11
C LEU A 15 -5.70 -17.24 14.37
N THR A 16 -5.13 -16.70 15.44
CA THR A 16 -5.85 -16.51 16.70
C THR A 16 -7.01 -15.55 16.44
N VAL A 17 -8.22 -15.91 16.87
CA VAL A 17 -9.46 -15.14 16.60
C VAL A 17 -9.29 -13.66 16.93
N THR A 18 -8.54 -13.33 17.98
CA THR A 18 -8.19 -11.95 18.38
C THR A 18 -7.40 -11.17 17.32
N ARG A 19 -6.47 -11.81 16.60
CA ARG A 19 -5.67 -11.17 15.54
C ARG A 19 -6.48 -10.98 14.27
N ALA A 20 -7.27 -11.99 13.88
CA ALA A 20 -8.19 -11.89 12.76
C ALA A 20 -9.23 -10.77 12.96
N LEU A 21 -9.77 -10.68 14.19
CA LEU A 21 -10.73 -9.65 14.56
C LEU A 21 -10.08 -8.25 14.58
N SER A 22 -8.85 -8.10 15.07
CA SER A 22 -8.14 -6.81 15.01
C SER A 22 -7.88 -6.34 13.57
N LEU A 23 -7.59 -7.27 12.65
CA LEU A 23 -7.37 -6.95 11.24
C LEU A 23 -8.68 -6.58 10.55
N GLY A 24 -9.77 -7.30 10.85
CA GLY A 24 -11.10 -6.99 10.34
C GLY A 24 -11.63 -5.65 10.83
N LEU A 25 -11.45 -5.31 12.11
CA LEU A 25 -11.84 -4.00 12.63
C LEU A 25 -11.04 -2.85 12.00
N LEU A 26 -9.75 -3.06 11.77
CA LEU A 26 -8.89 -2.06 11.15
C LEU A 26 -9.32 -1.81 9.70
N SER A 27 -9.56 -2.87 8.91
CA SER A 27 -9.99 -2.72 7.52
C SER A 27 -11.37 -2.05 7.41
N LEU A 28 -12.30 -2.38 8.30
CA LEU A 28 -13.62 -1.72 8.36
C LEU A 28 -13.50 -0.24 8.73
N CYS A 29 -12.71 0.09 9.75
CA CYS A 29 -12.48 1.48 10.15
C CYS A 29 -11.88 2.29 9.00
N GLN A 30 -10.91 1.71 8.30
CA GLN A 30 -10.27 2.33 7.15
C GLN A 30 -11.25 2.53 5.98
N GLY A 31 -12.16 1.58 5.75
CA GLY A 31 -13.25 1.72 4.78
C GLY A 31 -14.22 2.87 5.13
N VAL A 32 -14.59 3.02 6.40
CA VAL A 32 -15.47 4.13 6.85
C VAL A 32 -14.77 5.49 6.67
N MET A 33 -13.48 5.58 6.96
CA MET A 33 -12.69 6.81 6.74
C MET A 33 -12.61 7.14 5.24
N LEU A 34 -12.32 6.14 4.40
CA LEU A 34 -12.26 6.31 2.96
C LEU A 34 -13.60 6.81 2.38
N ALA A 35 -14.72 6.28 2.88
CA ALA A 35 -16.05 6.73 2.46
C ALA A 35 -16.28 8.22 2.74
N ARG A 36 -15.69 8.79 3.80
CA ARG A 36 -15.80 10.23 4.08
C ARG A 36 -14.96 11.07 3.13
N PHE A 37 -13.78 10.59 2.72
CA PHE A 37 -12.94 11.23 1.70
C PHE A 37 -13.55 11.19 0.30
N LEU A 38 -14.30 10.14 -0.04
CA LEU A 38 -14.90 9.98 -1.37
C LEU A 38 -16.16 10.83 -1.62
N ARG A 39 -16.89 11.23 -0.57
CA ARG A 39 -18.13 12.06 -0.68
C ARG A 39 -17.98 13.33 -1.53
N PRO A 40 -16.95 14.19 -1.34
CA PRO A 40 -16.78 15.38 -2.18
C PRO A 40 -16.45 15.04 -3.64
N VAL A 41 -15.71 13.95 -3.90
CA VAL A 41 -15.35 13.52 -5.27
C VAL A 41 -16.56 12.96 -6.00
N LEU A 42 -17.40 12.18 -5.30
CA LEU A 42 -18.66 11.65 -5.82
C LEU A 42 -19.67 12.74 -6.21
N GLY A 43 -19.55 13.94 -5.62
CA GLY A 43 -20.39 15.09 -5.97
C GLY A 43 -19.96 15.81 -7.25
N ILE A 44 -18.75 15.57 -7.73
CA ILE A 44 -18.21 16.13 -8.97
C ILE A 44 -18.47 15.15 -10.12
N ASP A 45 -17.87 13.96 -10.04
CA ASP A 45 -18.02 12.91 -11.05
C ASP A 45 -17.85 11.51 -10.42
N PRO A 46 -18.89 10.66 -10.46
CA PRO A 46 -18.82 9.33 -9.86
C PRO A 46 -17.93 8.35 -10.65
N ALA A 47 -17.70 8.60 -11.95
CA ALA A 47 -16.90 7.73 -12.82
C ALA A 47 -15.43 7.66 -12.42
N ILE A 48 -14.89 8.73 -11.81
CA ILE A 48 -13.49 8.81 -11.37
C ILE A 48 -13.18 7.73 -10.32
N VAL A 49 -14.14 7.46 -9.42
CA VAL A 49 -13.97 6.46 -8.36
C VAL A 49 -13.86 5.05 -8.93
N THR A 50 -14.73 4.72 -9.90
CA THR A 50 -14.72 3.41 -10.56
C THR A 50 -13.48 3.20 -11.39
N ASP A 51 -13.02 4.23 -12.11
CA ASP A 51 -11.84 4.14 -12.96
C ASP A 51 -10.56 4.01 -12.12
N ALA A 52 -10.42 4.80 -11.06
CA ALA A 52 -9.30 4.69 -10.11
C ALA A 52 -9.21 3.29 -9.47
N LEU A 53 -10.35 2.69 -9.09
CA LEU A 53 -10.38 1.36 -8.50
C LEU A 53 -9.96 0.29 -9.53
N MET A 54 -10.50 0.35 -10.75
CA MET A 54 -10.13 -0.56 -11.84
C MET A 54 -8.65 -0.48 -12.19
N LEU A 55 -8.13 0.74 -12.31
CA LEU A 55 -6.72 1.00 -12.57
C LEU A 55 -5.82 0.42 -11.46
N THR A 56 -6.20 0.63 -10.19
CA THR A 56 -5.44 0.11 -9.04
C THR A 56 -5.42 -1.42 -9.08
N VAL A 57 -6.55 -2.09 -9.32
CA VAL A 57 -6.63 -3.55 -9.42
C VAL A 57 -5.79 -4.06 -10.61
N ALA A 58 -5.83 -3.39 -11.76
CA ALA A 58 -5.04 -3.75 -12.93
C ALA A 58 -3.52 -3.65 -12.68
N ILE A 59 -3.07 -2.57 -12.05
CA ILE A 59 -1.66 -2.37 -11.68
C ILE A 59 -1.22 -3.42 -10.65
N PHE A 60 -1.98 -3.61 -9.57
CA PHE A 60 -1.66 -4.62 -8.56
C PHE A 60 -1.67 -6.04 -9.16
N GLY A 61 -2.64 -6.36 -10.00
CA GLY A 61 -2.76 -7.67 -10.64
C GLY A 61 -1.58 -7.97 -11.57
N SER A 62 -1.21 -7.02 -12.42
CA SER A 62 -0.07 -7.15 -13.35
C SER A 62 1.28 -7.27 -12.63
N PHE A 63 1.52 -6.44 -11.61
CA PHE A 63 2.75 -6.53 -10.81
C PHE A 63 2.81 -7.79 -9.95
N SER A 64 1.68 -8.27 -9.43
CA SER A 64 1.61 -9.54 -8.70
C SER A 64 1.92 -10.73 -9.62
N LEU A 65 1.41 -10.74 -10.85
CA LEU A 65 1.78 -11.73 -11.86
C LEU A 65 3.27 -11.63 -12.23
N ALA A 66 3.77 -10.42 -12.47
CA ALA A 66 5.18 -10.21 -12.82
C ALA A 66 6.12 -10.69 -11.71
N ALA A 67 5.76 -10.48 -10.45
CA ALA A 67 6.53 -10.98 -9.30
C ALA A 67 6.56 -12.51 -9.25
N LEU A 68 5.48 -13.21 -9.60
CA LEU A 68 5.45 -14.68 -9.64
C LEU A 68 6.43 -15.28 -10.67
N PHE A 69 6.72 -14.57 -11.76
CA PHE A 69 7.62 -15.05 -12.81
C PHE A 69 9.11 -14.70 -12.57
N MET A 70 9.43 -13.89 -11.56
CA MET A 70 10.74 -13.25 -11.47
C MET A 70 11.60 -13.83 -10.33
N THR A 71 12.53 -14.74 -10.67
CA THR A 71 13.48 -15.33 -9.72
C THR A 71 14.74 -14.47 -9.62
N SER A 72 14.83 -13.59 -8.63
CA SER A 72 16.08 -12.88 -8.32
C SER A 72 16.27 -12.68 -6.83
N ARG A 73 17.44 -12.25 -6.35
CA ARG A 73 17.80 -12.15 -4.91
C ARG A 73 17.77 -10.70 -4.38
N LEU A 74 17.46 -9.73 -5.24
CA LEU A 74 17.52 -8.28 -4.97
C LEU A 74 16.26 -7.70 -4.29
N TRP A 75 15.23 -8.50 -4.05
CA TRP A 75 13.91 -8.03 -3.60
C TRP A 75 13.84 -7.46 -2.19
N ILE A 76 14.74 -7.89 -1.30
CA ILE A 76 14.82 -7.37 0.07
C ILE A 76 15.22 -5.88 0.07
N TYR A 77 16.05 -5.46 -0.89
CA TYR A 77 16.47 -4.06 -1.03
C TYR A 77 15.36 -3.17 -1.61
N ILE A 78 14.57 -3.69 -2.54
CA ILE A 78 13.46 -2.95 -3.19
C ILE A 78 12.33 -2.68 -2.19
N GLY A 79 12.01 -3.65 -1.33
CA GLY A 79 11.04 -3.46 -0.25
C GLY A 79 11.48 -2.42 0.78
N ALA A 80 12.77 -2.40 1.14
CA ALA A 80 13.33 -1.42 2.07
C ALA A 80 13.32 0.01 1.50
N ILE A 81 13.72 0.18 0.23
CA ILE A 81 13.69 1.47 -0.47
C ILE A 81 12.25 2.00 -0.59
N SER A 82 11.29 1.12 -0.86
CA SER A 82 9.87 1.49 -0.93
C SER A 82 9.32 1.91 0.45
N LEU A 83 9.74 1.24 1.53
CA LEU A 83 9.36 1.64 2.89
C LEU A 83 9.92 3.03 3.27
N SER A 84 11.15 3.33 2.83
CA SER A 84 11.71 4.68 2.96
C SER A 84 10.91 5.70 2.14
N GLY A 85 10.52 5.36 0.91
CA GLY A 85 9.67 6.22 0.06
C GLY A 85 8.34 6.59 0.71
N ILE A 86 7.65 5.62 1.32
CA ILE A 86 6.40 5.86 2.07
C ILE A 86 6.64 6.74 3.30
N SER A 87 7.78 6.57 3.97
CA SER A 87 8.14 7.38 5.16
C SER A 87 8.42 8.84 4.79
N TYR A 88 9.08 9.08 3.65
CA TYR A 88 9.27 10.42 3.11
C TYR A 88 7.96 11.05 2.64
N ALA A 89 7.10 10.28 1.97
CA ALA A 89 5.77 10.74 1.59
C ALA A 89 4.93 11.12 2.83
N PHE A 90 5.03 10.37 3.92
CA PHE A 90 4.37 10.70 5.18
C PHE A 90 4.86 12.02 5.78
N LEU A 91 6.18 12.24 5.82
CA LEU A 91 6.77 13.51 6.27
C LEU A 91 6.35 14.68 5.37
N ALA A 92 6.32 14.46 4.05
CA ALA A 92 5.90 15.44 3.07
C ALA A 92 4.40 15.75 3.16
N SER A 93 3.53 14.77 3.45
CA SER A 93 2.12 15.03 3.78
C SER A 93 1.96 15.82 5.07
N LEU A 94 2.79 15.55 6.10
CA LEU A 94 2.79 16.33 7.34
C LEU A 94 3.21 17.79 7.09
N ALA A 95 4.20 18.00 6.21
CA ALA A 95 4.62 19.33 5.78
C ALA A 95 3.55 20.02 4.92
N ASN A 96 2.82 19.26 4.07
CA ASN A 96 1.78 19.81 3.21
C ASN A 96 0.55 20.32 3.99
N LEU A 97 0.32 19.84 5.23
CA LEU A 97 -0.71 20.41 6.12
C LEU A 97 -0.49 21.89 6.46
N TRP A 98 0.75 22.38 6.36
CA TRP A 98 1.12 23.77 6.69
C TRP A 98 1.17 24.69 5.47
N PHE A 99 1.54 24.15 4.30
CA PHE A 99 1.75 24.94 3.06
C PHE A 99 0.62 24.80 2.04
N GLN A 100 -0.23 23.76 2.17
CA GLN A 100 -1.47 23.52 1.44
C GLN A 100 -1.39 23.91 -0.06
N SER A 101 -0.39 23.36 -0.75
CA SER A 101 -0.14 23.67 -2.16
C SER A 101 -0.57 22.52 -3.08
N ASP A 102 -1.44 22.82 -4.06
CA ASP A 102 -2.01 21.82 -5.00
C ASP A 102 -0.94 21.04 -5.79
N LEU A 103 0.22 21.64 -6.01
CA LEU A 103 1.32 21.04 -6.75
C LEU A 103 1.94 19.87 -5.95
N VAL A 104 2.10 20.05 -4.64
CA VAL A 104 2.70 19.04 -3.75
C VAL A 104 1.79 17.81 -3.61
N ASP A 105 0.47 17.99 -3.61
CA ASP A 105 -0.48 16.87 -3.54
C ASP A 105 -0.43 15.98 -4.80
N ASN A 106 -0.33 16.58 -5.99
CA ASN A 106 -0.20 15.81 -7.24
C ASN A 106 1.10 14.99 -7.30
N PHE A 107 2.22 15.60 -6.88
CA PHE A 107 3.51 14.90 -6.82
C PHE A 107 3.51 13.79 -5.75
N LEU A 108 2.89 14.03 -4.60
CA LEU A 108 2.74 13.01 -3.56
C LEU A 108 1.95 11.80 -4.03
N GLY A 109 0.86 12.01 -4.78
CA GLY A 109 0.07 10.91 -5.35
C GLY A 109 0.90 10.00 -6.27
N LEU A 110 1.75 10.59 -7.11
CA LEU A 110 2.58 9.84 -8.06
C LEU A 110 3.71 9.07 -7.34
N VAL A 111 4.34 9.69 -6.34
CA VAL A 111 5.36 9.05 -5.50
C VAL A 111 4.77 7.87 -4.71
N LEU A 112 3.57 8.03 -4.14
CA LEU A 112 2.89 6.96 -3.42
C LEU A 112 2.52 5.79 -4.33
N LEU A 113 2.05 6.05 -5.55
CA LEU A 113 1.71 5.00 -6.52
C LEU A 113 2.96 4.22 -6.95
N PHE A 114 4.07 4.92 -7.23
CA PHE A 114 5.35 4.29 -7.54
C PHE A 114 5.88 3.45 -6.36
N SER A 115 5.77 3.98 -5.14
CA SER A 115 6.24 3.30 -3.93
C SER A 115 5.38 2.08 -3.54
N ALA A 116 4.07 2.13 -3.77
CA ALA A 116 3.16 1.01 -3.55
C ALA A 116 3.46 -0.13 -4.53
N CYS A 117 3.74 0.20 -5.78
CA CYS A 117 4.16 -0.76 -6.80
C CYS A 117 5.45 -1.50 -6.40
N GLY A 118 6.45 -0.78 -5.90
CA GLY A 118 7.70 -1.38 -5.41
C GLY A 118 7.50 -2.33 -4.21
N TYR A 119 6.50 -2.05 -3.37
CA TYR A 119 6.16 -2.89 -2.21
C TYR A 119 5.50 -4.21 -2.62
N VAL A 120 4.59 -4.21 -3.61
CA VAL A 120 3.92 -5.42 -4.14
C VAL A 120 4.94 -6.43 -4.64
N LEU A 121 5.90 -5.95 -5.43
CA LEU A 121 7.01 -6.74 -5.93
C LEU A 121 7.84 -7.40 -4.81
N GLY A 122 8.01 -6.72 -3.68
CA GLY A 122 8.75 -7.24 -2.53
C GLY A 122 8.00 -8.28 -1.68
N ILE A 123 6.67 -8.33 -1.74
CA ILE A 123 5.85 -9.19 -0.86
C ILE A 123 5.48 -10.54 -1.49
N VAL A 124 5.34 -10.61 -2.81
CA VAL A 124 4.88 -11.82 -3.54
C VAL A 124 5.96 -12.90 -3.66
N LEU A 125 7.24 -12.54 -3.52
CA LEU A 125 8.39 -13.44 -3.68
C LEU A 125 8.96 -13.99 -2.36
N LYS A 126 8.19 -13.94 -1.27
CA LYS A 126 8.61 -14.37 0.07
C LYS A 126 8.00 -15.70 0.47
#